data_AF-A0A2S9SK43-F1
#
_entry.id   AF-A0A2S9SK43-F1
#
_cell.length_a   1.000
_cell.length_b   1.000
_cell.length_c   1.000
_cell.angle_alpha   90.00
_cell.angle_beta   90.00
_cell.angle_gamma   90.00
#
_symmetry.space_group_name_H-M   'P 1'
#
loop_
_entity.id
_entity.type
_entity.pdbx_description
1 polymer ?
#
loop_
_entity_poly.entity_id
_entity_poly.type
_entity_poly.pdbx_seq_one_letter_code
_entity_poly.pdbx_strand_id
1 'polypeptide(L)'
;EYSVEELLTYYCRDNFSKVENGEFMNFYLSPKDYHRYHSPVDFKLKKLIHVPGKLYPVNLKYLNKEIELFVQNERVVLECEKDGKIFYMIFVGALNVGQMVFEFEPRVETNKDAKEIKVYTYENIEISKADCLGYFKMGSTVVMIWEKDFVILEDLLNQNVKFGQKIAKY
;
A
#
# COMPACT_ATOMS: atom_id res chain seq x y z
N GLU A 1 -14.19 -10.37 -2.91
CA GLU A 1 -13.88 -9.83 -1.57
C GLU A 1 -12.71 -10.62 -1.01
N TYR A 2 -11.84 -10.01 -0.19
CA TYR A 2 -10.71 -10.67 0.46
C TYR A 2 -10.56 -10.13 1.89
N SER A 3 -9.89 -10.88 2.77
CA SER A 3 -9.72 -10.49 4.17
C SER A 3 -8.66 -9.37 4.32
N VAL A 4 -9.02 -8.28 5.02
CA VAL A 4 -8.07 -7.21 5.39
C VAL A 4 -6.95 -7.76 6.26
N GLU A 5 -7.25 -8.74 7.12
CA GLU A 5 -6.28 -9.36 8.01
C GLU A 5 -5.20 -10.12 7.22
N GLU A 6 -5.61 -10.83 6.16
CA GLU A 6 -4.67 -11.52 5.28
C GLU A 6 -3.82 -10.54 4.48
N LEU A 7 -4.41 -9.43 4.03
CA LEU A 7 -3.68 -8.38 3.33
C LEU A 7 -2.63 -7.71 4.24
N LEU A 8 -2.98 -7.36 5.47
CA LEU A 8 -2.10 -6.68 6.43
C LEU A 8 -1.14 -7.62 7.18
N THR A 9 -1.41 -8.93 7.18
CA THR A 9 -0.67 -9.99 7.89
C THR A 9 -0.80 -9.94 9.41
N TYR A 10 -0.42 -11.04 10.06
CA TYR A 10 -0.39 -11.17 11.53
C TYR A 10 0.47 -10.10 12.24
N TYR A 11 1.45 -9.49 11.56
CA TYR A 11 2.28 -8.43 12.14
C TYR A 11 1.54 -7.11 12.40
N CYS A 12 0.31 -6.98 11.89
CA CYS A 12 -0.59 -5.86 12.12
C CYS A 12 -1.81 -6.23 12.98
N ARG A 13 -1.83 -7.42 13.60
CA ARG A 13 -2.99 -7.95 14.34
C ARG A 13 -3.54 -7.01 15.42
N ASP A 14 -2.67 -6.25 16.08
CA ASP A 14 -3.05 -5.36 17.20
C ASP A 14 -3.91 -4.18 16.73
N ASN A 15 -4.00 -3.99 15.42
CA ASN A 15 -4.69 -2.90 14.76
C ASN A 15 -5.91 -3.36 13.94
N PHE A 16 -6.21 -4.67 13.86
CA PHE A 16 -7.31 -5.18 13.04
C PHE A 16 -8.67 -4.58 13.42
N SER A 17 -8.96 -4.51 14.73
CA SER A 17 -10.20 -3.90 15.23
C SER A 17 -10.33 -2.41 14.93
N LYS A 18 -9.21 -1.69 14.72
CA LYS A 18 -9.22 -0.25 14.40
C LYS A 18 -9.63 -0.01 12.95
N VAL A 19 -9.21 -0.88 12.04
CA VAL A 19 -9.55 -0.75 10.60
C VAL A 19 -10.86 -1.44 10.24
N GLU A 20 -11.49 -2.14 11.18
CA GLU A 20 -12.83 -2.71 10.99
C GLU A 20 -13.85 -1.59 10.74
N ASN A 21 -14.63 -1.73 9.67
CA ASN A 21 -15.54 -0.68 9.19
C ASN A 21 -14.83 0.67 8.88
N GLY A 22 -13.54 0.62 8.59
CA GLY A 22 -12.77 1.75 8.09
C GLY A 22 -12.98 2.01 6.60
N GLU A 23 -12.28 3.01 6.10
CA GLU A 23 -12.32 3.40 4.69
C GLU A 23 -11.17 2.76 3.92
N PHE A 24 -11.35 2.52 2.62
CA PHE A 24 -10.26 2.05 1.75
C PHE A 24 -10.34 2.66 0.35
N MET A 25 -9.19 2.75 -0.30
CA MET A 25 -9.09 3.20 -1.69
C MET A 25 -8.02 2.40 -2.43
N ASN A 26 -8.35 1.99 -3.65
CA ASN A 26 -7.47 1.18 -4.48
C ASN A 26 -7.06 1.96 -5.74
N PHE A 27 -5.76 2.18 -5.89
CA PHE A 27 -5.17 2.84 -7.05
C PHE A 27 -4.52 1.80 -7.97
N TYR A 28 -5.04 1.67 -9.19
CA TYR A 28 -4.39 0.90 -10.25
C TYR A 28 -3.51 1.82 -11.09
N LEU A 29 -2.24 1.44 -11.28
CA LEU A 29 -1.29 2.14 -12.13
C LEU A 29 -1.06 1.33 -13.39
N SER A 30 -1.58 1.82 -14.51
CA SER A 30 -1.30 1.25 -15.83
C SER A 30 0.13 1.58 -16.28
N PRO A 31 0.70 0.85 -17.25
CA PRO A 31 2.09 1.06 -17.69
C PRO A 31 2.43 2.49 -18.17
N LYS A 32 1.43 3.27 -18.58
CA LYS A 32 1.61 4.66 -19.04
C LYS A 32 1.57 5.69 -17.91
N ASP A 33 1.15 5.29 -16.72
CA ASP A 33 0.93 6.22 -15.61
C ASP A 33 2.25 6.55 -14.89
N TYR A 34 2.18 7.51 -13.96
CA TYR A 34 3.32 7.88 -13.13
C TYR A 34 3.49 6.88 -11.98
N HIS A 35 4.63 6.17 -11.94
CA HIS A 35 4.87 5.03 -11.04
C HIS A 35 5.60 5.37 -9.73
N ARG A 36 5.79 6.65 -9.41
CA ARG A 36 6.27 7.04 -8.09
C ARG A 36 5.07 7.24 -7.16
N TYR A 37 5.24 6.83 -5.92
CA TYR A 37 4.24 7.00 -4.89
C TYR A 37 4.74 7.99 -3.85
N HIS A 38 3.83 8.83 -3.42
CA HIS A 38 4.11 9.95 -2.52
C HIS A 38 3.23 9.88 -1.29
N SER A 39 3.72 10.49 -0.22
CA SER A 39 2.94 10.60 0.99
C SER A 39 1.69 11.48 0.78
N PRO A 40 0.48 11.01 1.14
CA PRO A 40 -0.74 11.82 1.02
C PRO A 40 -0.84 12.89 2.14
N VAL A 41 -0.12 12.71 3.25
CA VAL A 41 -0.23 13.53 4.46
C VAL A 41 1.02 13.40 5.34
N ASP A 42 1.21 14.30 6.29
CA ASP A 42 2.26 14.13 7.30
C ASP A 42 1.94 12.93 8.20
N PHE A 43 2.90 12.03 8.43
CA PHE A 43 2.70 10.85 9.28
C PHE A 43 4.01 10.35 9.91
N LYS A 44 3.86 9.55 10.97
CA LYS A 44 4.94 8.75 11.57
C LYS A 44 4.91 7.33 11.00
N LEU A 45 6.01 6.89 10.40
CA LEU A 45 6.13 5.52 9.92
C LEU A 45 6.40 4.60 11.12
N LYS A 46 5.55 3.60 11.33
CA LYS A 46 5.69 2.64 12.45
C LYS A 46 6.37 1.36 12.00
N LYS A 47 5.92 0.81 10.87
CA LYS A 47 6.48 -0.43 10.31
C LYS A 47 6.51 -0.40 8.79
N LEU A 48 7.47 -1.12 8.23
CA LEU A 48 7.45 -1.61 6.86
C LEU A 48 7.51 -3.14 6.92
N ILE A 49 6.56 -3.81 6.24
CA ILE A 49 6.48 -5.27 6.20
C ILE A 49 6.57 -5.70 4.74
N HIS A 50 7.64 -6.38 4.36
CA HIS A 50 7.79 -7.00 3.05
C HIS A 50 7.25 -8.42 3.12
N VAL A 51 6.24 -8.70 2.31
CA VAL A 51 5.58 -10.00 2.22
C VAL A 51 5.90 -10.61 0.85
N PRO A 52 6.75 -11.66 0.79
CA PRO A 52 6.99 -12.39 -0.44
C PRO A 52 5.69 -13.00 -0.97
N GLY A 53 5.59 -13.15 -2.29
CA GLY A 53 4.39 -13.70 -2.91
C GLY A 53 4.60 -13.96 -4.40
N LYS A 54 3.50 -14.27 -5.08
CA LYS A 54 3.46 -14.40 -6.54
C LYS A 54 3.51 -13.02 -7.20
N LEU A 55 3.61 -13.00 -8.53
CA LEU A 55 3.53 -11.77 -9.32
C LEU A 55 2.49 -11.97 -10.43
N TYR A 56 1.24 -12.20 -10.03
CA TYR A 56 0.14 -12.31 -10.98
C TYR A 56 -0.21 -10.93 -11.58
N PRO A 57 -0.75 -10.87 -12.81
CA PRO A 57 -1.19 -9.62 -13.41
C PRO A 57 -2.33 -8.97 -12.62
N VAL A 58 -2.23 -7.68 -12.33
CA VAL A 58 -3.25 -6.90 -11.60
C VAL A 58 -4.18 -6.09 -12.49
N ASN A 59 -4.25 -6.40 -13.79
CA ASN A 59 -5.19 -5.72 -14.69
C ASN A 59 -6.64 -6.08 -14.36
N LEU A 60 -7.58 -5.21 -14.73
CA LEU A 60 -9.01 -5.35 -14.42
C LEU A 60 -9.60 -6.73 -14.81
N LYS A 61 -9.14 -7.32 -15.92
CA LYS A 61 -9.62 -8.63 -16.37
C LYS A 61 -9.22 -9.76 -15.42
N TYR A 62 -8.05 -9.67 -14.79
CA TYR A 62 -7.59 -10.63 -13.79
C TYR A 62 -8.18 -10.33 -12.40
N LEU A 63 -8.30 -9.06 -12.01
CA LEU A 63 -8.94 -8.65 -10.76
C LEU A 63 -10.38 -9.19 -10.62
N ASN A 64 -11.12 -9.24 -11.73
CA ASN A 64 -12.49 -9.74 -11.73
C ASN A 64 -12.59 -11.28 -11.70
N LYS A 65 -11.47 -12.00 -11.82
CA LYS A 65 -11.44 -13.47 -11.94
C LYS A 65 -10.74 -14.16 -10.78
N GLU A 66 -9.66 -13.58 -10.29
CA GLU A 66 -8.86 -14.16 -9.23
C GLU A 66 -9.30 -13.62 -7.88
N ILE A 67 -9.78 -14.52 -7.03
CA ILE A 67 -10.04 -14.25 -5.62
C ILE A 67 -8.66 -14.01 -4.95
N GLU A 68 -8.58 -13.01 -4.06
CA GLU A 68 -7.38 -12.76 -3.22
C GLU A 68 -6.08 -12.37 -3.95
N LEU A 69 -6.15 -11.84 -5.18
CA LEU A 69 -4.97 -11.46 -5.98
C LEU A 69 -3.93 -10.62 -5.20
N PHE A 70 -4.38 -9.66 -4.39
CA PHE A 70 -3.49 -8.80 -3.60
C PHE A 70 -2.85 -9.51 -2.41
N VAL A 71 -3.52 -10.51 -1.85
CA VAL A 71 -3.00 -11.33 -0.75
C VAL A 71 -1.94 -12.31 -1.28
N GLN A 72 -2.15 -12.84 -2.48
CA GLN A 72 -1.23 -13.79 -3.10
C GLN A 72 0.02 -13.12 -3.69
N ASN A 73 -0.11 -11.88 -4.16
CA ASN A 73 1.01 -11.17 -4.74
C ASN A 73 2.02 -10.69 -3.68
N GLU A 74 3.29 -10.62 -4.10
CA GLU A 74 4.33 -9.95 -3.34
C GLU A 74 3.89 -8.50 -3.08
N ARG A 75 4.03 -8.06 -1.83
CA ARG A 75 3.62 -6.72 -1.42
C ARG A 75 4.50 -6.16 -0.32
N VAL A 76 4.44 -4.84 -0.17
CA VAL A 76 5.02 -4.13 0.97
C VAL A 76 3.91 -3.34 1.66
N VAL A 77 3.77 -3.54 2.97
CA VAL A 77 2.80 -2.85 3.82
C VAL A 77 3.53 -1.81 4.65
N LEU A 78 3.10 -0.55 4.58
CA LEU A 78 3.49 0.49 5.52
C LEU A 78 2.39 0.66 6.56
N GLU A 79 2.76 0.55 7.84
CA GLU A 79 1.91 0.92 8.98
C GLU A 79 2.25 2.35 9.38
N CYS A 80 1.28 3.25 9.21
CA CYS A 80 1.45 4.70 9.39
C CYS A 80 0.53 5.22 10.51
N GLU A 81 1.00 6.24 11.22
CA GLU A 81 0.24 6.91 12.28
C GLU A 81 0.20 8.41 12.05
N LYS A 82 -0.99 9.01 12.18
CA LYS A 82 -1.19 10.45 12.18
C LYS A 82 -2.16 10.82 13.30
N ASP A 83 -1.76 11.74 14.18
CA ASP A 83 -2.61 12.27 15.25
C ASP A 83 -3.31 11.19 16.09
N GLY A 84 -2.62 10.06 16.32
CA GLY A 84 -3.14 8.90 17.07
C GLY A 84 -4.02 7.94 16.27
N LYS A 85 -4.35 8.25 15.01
CA LYS A 85 -5.07 7.39 14.06
C LYS A 85 -4.12 6.62 13.17
N ILE A 86 -4.46 5.38 12.84
CA ILE A 86 -3.65 4.56 11.93
C ILE A 86 -4.19 4.54 10.50
N PHE A 87 -3.28 4.34 9.55
CA PHE A 87 -3.62 3.96 8.19
C PHE A 87 -2.50 3.14 7.58
N TYR A 88 -2.81 2.47 6.47
CA TYR A 88 -1.89 1.60 5.76
C TYR A 88 -1.74 2.04 4.32
N MET A 89 -0.51 1.97 3.82
CA MET A 89 -0.20 2.06 2.39
C MET A 89 0.38 0.71 1.95
N ILE A 90 -0.29 0.03 1.03
CA ILE A 90 0.03 -1.34 0.63
C ILE A 90 0.39 -1.33 -0.85
N PHE A 91 1.66 -1.57 -1.12
CA PHE A 91 2.23 -1.57 -2.46
C PHE A 91 2.25 -3.01 -2.96
N VAL A 92 1.51 -3.29 -4.03
CA VAL A 92 1.33 -4.65 -4.54
C VAL A 92 2.08 -4.78 -5.86
N GLY A 93 3.02 -5.73 -5.89
CA GLY A 93 3.71 -6.13 -7.10
C GLY A 93 2.76 -6.83 -8.08
N ALA A 94 3.13 -6.86 -9.35
CA ALA A 94 2.36 -7.51 -10.40
C ALA A 94 3.29 -8.17 -11.41
N LEU A 95 2.71 -8.90 -12.37
CA LEU A 95 3.48 -9.47 -13.46
C LEU A 95 4.30 -8.38 -14.17
N ASN A 96 5.59 -8.64 -14.37
CA ASN A 96 6.58 -7.72 -14.94
C ASN A 96 6.98 -6.52 -14.06
N VAL A 97 6.52 -6.45 -12.80
CA VAL A 97 7.05 -5.46 -11.85
C VAL A 97 8.48 -5.84 -11.49
N GLY A 98 9.43 -5.03 -11.95
CA GLY A 98 10.85 -5.29 -11.68
C GLY A 98 11.21 -5.22 -10.20
N GLN A 99 10.73 -4.21 -9.47
CA GLN A 99 10.99 -4.00 -8.05
C GLN A 99 10.08 -2.89 -7.49
N MET A 100 9.74 -2.96 -6.21
CA MET A 100 9.25 -1.85 -5.40
C MET A 100 10.44 -1.23 -4.65
N VAL A 101 10.68 0.06 -4.84
CA VAL A 101 11.84 0.77 -4.27
C VAL A 101 11.33 1.77 -3.25
N PHE A 102 11.84 1.73 -2.02
CA PHE A 102 11.50 2.67 -0.95
C PHE A 102 12.71 3.55 -0.64
N GLU A 103 12.60 4.87 -0.83
CA GLU A 103 13.73 5.81 -0.69
C GLU A 103 14.24 5.88 0.76
N PHE A 104 13.34 5.74 1.73
CA PHE A 104 13.66 5.75 3.16
C PHE A 104 14.15 4.40 3.70
N GLU A 105 13.98 3.30 2.96
CA GLU A 105 14.41 1.96 3.39
C GLU A 105 15.03 1.19 2.21
N PRO A 106 16.30 1.49 1.85
CA PRO A 106 16.96 0.86 0.71
C PRO A 106 17.27 -0.63 0.93
N ARG A 107 17.09 -1.16 2.15
CA ARG A 107 17.28 -2.59 2.45
C ARG A 107 16.10 -3.45 1.99
N VAL A 108 14.97 -2.86 1.58
CA VAL A 108 13.85 -3.62 1.02
C VAL A 108 14.23 -4.09 -0.38
N GLU A 109 14.33 -5.40 -0.53
CA GLU A 109 14.62 -6.05 -1.81
C GLU A 109 13.42 -6.92 -2.21
N THR A 110 12.59 -6.41 -3.13
CA THR A 110 11.46 -7.15 -3.69
C THR A 110 11.85 -7.84 -4.99
N ASN A 111 11.01 -8.76 -5.47
CA ASN A 111 11.24 -9.55 -6.68
C ASN A 111 12.59 -10.29 -6.66
N LYS A 112 12.93 -10.84 -5.49
CA LYS A 112 14.03 -11.76 -5.26
C LYS A 112 13.47 -13.06 -4.65
N ASP A 113 14.26 -14.13 -4.62
CA ASP A 113 13.94 -15.40 -3.94
C ASP A 113 13.89 -15.27 -2.40
N ALA A 114 13.15 -14.28 -1.89
CA ALA A 114 12.80 -14.15 -0.49
C ALA A 114 11.70 -15.16 -0.16
N LYS A 115 11.91 -15.97 0.88
CA LYS A 115 10.93 -16.97 1.33
C LYS A 115 10.19 -16.56 2.60
N GLU A 116 10.68 -15.55 3.29
CA GLU A 116 10.20 -15.14 4.62
C GLU A 116 9.78 -13.67 4.62
N ILE A 117 8.77 -13.37 5.43
CA ILE A 117 8.31 -12.00 5.67
C ILE A 117 9.41 -11.26 6.44
N LYS A 118 9.75 -10.04 5.97
CA LYS A 118 10.69 -9.15 6.66
C LYS A 118 9.95 -7.97 7.25
N VAL A 119 10.23 -7.66 8.51
CA VAL A 119 9.59 -6.57 9.25
C VAL A 119 10.67 -5.58 9.69
N TYR A 120 10.45 -4.31 9.38
CA TYR A 120 11.29 -3.19 9.77
C TYR A 120 10.45 -2.27 10.64
N THR A 121 10.89 -2.01 11.88
CA THR A 121 10.18 -1.16 12.84
C THR A 121 10.93 0.15 13.03
N TYR A 122 10.18 1.25 13.17
CA TYR A 122 10.75 2.58 13.29
C TYR A 122 10.16 3.32 14.49
N GLU A 123 11.01 4.05 15.19
CA GLU A 123 10.60 4.89 16.33
C GLU A 123 10.35 6.34 15.89
N ASN A 124 11.22 6.89 15.04
CA ASN A 124 11.31 8.33 14.78
C ASN A 124 11.43 8.69 13.28
N ILE A 125 10.83 7.91 12.38
CA ILE A 125 10.71 8.32 10.97
C ILE A 125 9.42 9.12 10.79
N GLU A 126 9.57 10.41 10.54
CA GLU A 126 8.50 11.31 10.14
C GLU A 126 8.59 11.56 8.63
N ILE A 127 7.46 11.42 7.95
CA ILE A 127 7.32 11.65 6.52
C ILE A 127 6.40 12.85 6.35
N SER A 128 6.82 13.82 5.55
CA SER A 128 6.00 14.99 5.22
C SER A 128 5.07 14.68 4.05
N LYS A 129 3.95 15.38 4.01
CA LYS A 129 3.03 15.36 2.87
C LYS A 129 3.79 15.67 1.57
N ALA A 130 3.45 14.92 0.52
CA ALA A 130 4.04 14.98 -0.81
C ALA A 130 5.48 14.45 -0.93
N ASP A 131 6.14 14.04 0.16
CA ASP A 131 7.44 13.37 0.07
C ASP A 131 7.37 12.16 -0.85
N CYS A 132 8.41 11.99 -1.67
CA CYS A 132 8.57 10.80 -2.51
C CYS A 132 8.95 9.62 -1.60
N LEU A 133 8.04 8.66 -1.49
CA LEU A 133 8.28 7.46 -0.68
C LEU A 133 9.09 6.42 -1.46
N GLY A 134 8.97 6.45 -2.79
CA GLY A 134 9.49 5.39 -3.63
C GLY A 134 8.82 5.29 -4.99
N TYR A 135 9.08 4.18 -5.67
CA TYR A 135 8.51 3.92 -6.98
C TYR A 135 8.49 2.44 -7.35
N PHE A 136 7.61 2.10 -8.29
CA PHE A 136 7.61 0.80 -8.95
C PHE A 136 8.47 0.85 -10.21
N LYS A 137 9.27 -0.19 -10.46
CA LYS A 137 10.02 -0.34 -11.72
C LYS A 137 9.14 -0.77 -12.91
N MET A 138 7.86 -1.11 -12.71
CA MET A 138 6.81 -1.34 -13.74
C MET A 138 5.40 -1.50 -13.11
N GLY A 139 4.32 -1.48 -13.93
CA GLY A 139 2.87 -1.46 -13.58
C GLY A 139 2.41 -2.13 -12.28
N SER A 140 1.58 -1.47 -11.46
CA SER A 140 1.36 -1.88 -10.06
C SER A 140 0.04 -1.38 -9.46
N THR A 141 -0.21 -1.76 -8.21
CA THR A 141 -1.37 -1.31 -7.45
C THR A 141 -0.95 -0.76 -6.09
N VAL A 142 -1.60 0.32 -5.63
CA VAL A 142 -1.50 0.83 -4.25
C VAL A 142 -2.86 0.74 -3.58
N VAL A 143 -2.94 0.02 -2.46
CA VAL A 143 -4.14 -0.03 -1.62
C VAL A 143 -3.92 0.82 -0.38
N MET A 144 -4.85 1.71 -0.11
CA MET A 144 -4.92 2.50 1.11
C MET A 144 -6.02 1.95 2.01
N ILE A 145 -5.76 1.83 3.30
CA ILE A 145 -6.76 1.45 4.32
C ILE A 145 -6.63 2.43 5.48
N TRP A 146 -7.72 3.02 5.92
CA TRP A 146 -7.75 3.94 7.04
C TRP A 146 -8.53 3.36 8.21
N GLU A 147 -8.10 3.69 9.44
CA GLU A 147 -8.91 3.48 10.64
C GLU A 147 -10.31 4.09 10.47
N LYS A 148 -11.30 3.49 11.14
CA LYS A 148 -12.65 4.03 11.20
C LYS A 148 -12.68 5.50 11.63
N ASP A 149 -13.55 6.27 10.97
CA ASP A 149 -13.77 7.71 11.20
C ASP A 149 -12.51 8.57 11.01
N PHE A 150 -11.47 8.08 10.33
CA PHE A 150 -10.24 8.85 10.09
C PHE A 150 -10.34 9.76 8.87
N VAL A 151 -11.04 9.33 7.82
CA VAL A 151 -11.17 10.13 6.60
C VAL A 151 -12.57 10.07 6.02
N ILE A 152 -12.92 11.11 5.26
CA ILE A 152 -14.06 11.11 4.34
C ILE A 152 -13.49 11.11 2.92
N LEU A 153 -13.71 10.02 2.19
CA LEU A 153 -13.20 9.86 0.84
C LEU A 153 -13.92 10.79 -0.15
N GLU A 154 -13.18 11.32 -1.12
CA GLU A 154 -13.76 11.95 -2.31
C GLU A 154 -14.28 10.87 -3.27
N ASP A 155 -15.40 11.12 -3.96
CA ASP A 155 -15.93 10.18 -4.95
C ASP A 155 -15.10 10.19 -6.24
N LEU A 156 -14.10 9.32 -6.27
CA LEU A 156 -13.13 9.16 -7.36
C LEU A 156 -13.20 7.78 -8.01
N LEU A 157 -14.29 7.03 -7.77
CA LEU A 157 -14.43 5.68 -8.29
C LEU A 157 -14.38 5.69 -9.83
N ASN A 158 -13.52 4.84 -10.40
CA ASN A 158 -13.28 4.72 -11.85
C ASN A 158 -12.81 6.02 -12.54
N GLN A 159 -12.25 6.97 -11.79
CA GLN A 159 -11.69 8.21 -12.33
C GLN A 159 -10.16 8.18 -12.37
N ASN A 160 -9.58 8.94 -13.29
CA ASN A 160 -8.14 9.19 -13.29
C ASN A 160 -7.80 10.15 -12.15
N VAL A 161 -6.83 9.79 -11.32
CA VAL A 161 -6.33 10.64 -10.23
C VAL A 161 -4.99 11.24 -10.64
N LYS A 162 -4.83 12.55 -10.43
CA LYS A 162 -3.58 13.28 -10.70
C LYS A 162 -2.73 13.42 -9.44
N PHE A 163 -1.42 13.52 -9.62
CA PHE A 163 -0.53 13.91 -8.53
C PHE A 163 -0.97 15.25 -7.90
N GLY A 164 -1.07 15.28 -6.58
CA GLY A 164 -1.56 16.44 -5.82
C GLY A 164 -3.09 16.60 -5.77
N GLN A 165 -3.85 15.76 -6.48
CA GLN A 165 -5.31 15.76 -6.37
C GLN A 165 -5.73 15.30 -4.97
N LYS A 166 -6.73 15.99 -4.40
CA LYS A 166 -7.33 15.58 -3.13
C LYS A 166 -8.10 14.27 -3.32
N ILE A 167 -7.81 13.30 -2.47
CA ILE A 167 -8.50 11.99 -2.44
C ILE A 167 -9.40 11.81 -1.22
N ALA A 168 -9.18 12.60 -0.16
CA ALA A 168 -9.90 12.52 1.09
C ALA A 168 -9.80 13.81 1.91
N LYS A 169 -10.71 13.97 2.88
CA LYS A 169 -10.64 14.96 3.97
C LYS A 169 -10.40 14.22 5.29
N TYR A 170 -9.64 14.85 6.19
CA TYR A 170 -9.43 14.41 7.57
C TYR A 170 -10.38 15.15 8.49
#